data_AF-A0A3N2CWA8-F1
#
_entry.id   AF-A0A3N2CWA8-F1
#
_cell.length_a   1.000
_cell.length_b   1.000
_cell.length_c   1.000
_cell.angle_alpha   90.00
_cell.angle_beta   90.00
_cell.angle_gamma   90.00
#
_symmetry.space_group_name_H-M   'P 1'
#
loop_
_entity.id
_entity.type
_entity.pdbx_description
1 polymer ?
#
loop_
_entity_poly.entity_id
_entity_poly.type
_entity_poly.pdbx_seq_one_letter_code
_entity_poly.pdbx_strand_id
1 'polypeptide(L)'
;MPESDVVWISTRLKELRGARFAVTLAPNGSNIDSYRHLATHLNDADALDMIGQQFYDDVVTPEVAVSRVGQLVADGIPQSKIGVGMMVGDGDTYWTVEECVTAVERIKATYPGIRGGYLWEASRAGTSEWSERLSEVLRG
;
A
#
# COMPACT_ATOMS: atom_id res chain seq x y z
N MET A 1 8.19 -10.93 -16.25
CA MET A 1 8.79 -11.97 -15.39
C MET A 1 7.66 -12.85 -14.90
N PRO A 2 7.77 -14.18 -15.00
CA PRO A 2 6.82 -15.11 -14.41
C PRO A 2 6.62 -14.86 -12.91
N GLU A 3 5.40 -15.06 -12.42
CA GLU A 3 5.05 -14.85 -11.01
C GLU A 3 5.85 -15.78 -10.08
N SER A 4 6.08 -17.01 -10.52
CA SER A 4 6.93 -17.99 -9.84
C SER A 4 8.36 -17.49 -9.60
N ASP A 5 8.91 -16.72 -10.55
CA ASP A 5 10.26 -16.18 -10.43
C ASP A 5 10.29 -15.07 -9.38
N VAL A 6 9.24 -14.25 -9.29
CA VAL A 6 9.14 -13.20 -8.27
C VAL A 6 9.02 -13.82 -6.87
N VAL A 7 8.23 -14.88 -6.72
CA VAL A 7 8.14 -15.63 -5.45
C VAL A 7 9.51 -16.23 -5.10
N TRP A 8 10.15 -16.92 -6.04
CA TRP A 8 11.47 -17.52 -5.80
C TRP A 8 12.53 -16.48 -5.42
N ILE A 9 12.62 -15.36 -6.16
CA ILE A 9 13.57 -14.27 -5.86
C ILE A 9 13.30 -13.70 -4.47
N SER A 10 12.03 -13.43 -4.14
CA SER A 10 11.64 -12.86 -2.84
C SER A 10 12.00 -13.76 -1.68
N THR A 11 11.65 -15.06 -1.77
CA THR A 11 12.01 -16.06 -0.75
C THR A 11 13.53 -16.18 -0.63
N ARG A 12 14.25 -16.22 -1.76
CA ARG A 12 15.72 -16.32 -1.76
C ARG A 12 16.39 -15.09 -1.14
N LEU A 13 15.84 -13.90 -1.34
CA LEU A 13 16.33 -12.68 -0.69
C LEU A 13 16.18 -12.76 0.83
N LYS A 14 15.03 -13.25 1.33
CA LYS A 14 14.84 -13.47 2.78
C LYS A 14 15.78 -14.51 3.34
N GLU A 15 16.04 -15.60 2.63
CA GLU A 15 17.04 -16.60 3.05
C GLU A 15 18.45 -16.00 3.14
N LEU A 16 18.85 -15.20 2.15
CA LEU A 16 20.21 -14.65 2.05
C LEU A 16 20.47 -13.42 2.91
N ARG A 17 19.44 -12.65 3.24
CA ARG A 17 19.52 -11.38 3.99
C ARG A 17 18.88 -11.48 5.38
N GLY A 18 18.28 -12.61 5.69
CA GLY A 18 17.55 -12.88 6.92
C GLY A 18 16.08 -12.46 6.83
N ALA A 19 15.27 -13.00 7.73
CA ALA A 19 13.82 -12.79 7.77
C ALA A 19 13.37 -11.31 7.89
N ARG A 20 14.27 -10.41 8.29
CA ARG A 20 14.01 -8.96 8.38
C ARG A 20 14.19 -8.21 7.05
N PHE A 21 14.65 -8.88 5.99
CA PHE A 21 14.70 -8.28 4.67
C PHE A 21 13.27 -8.10 4.15
N ALA A 22 12.84 -6.85 4.00
CA ALA A 22 11.48 -6.54 3.62
C ALA A 22 11.24 -6.73 2.12
N VAL A 23 10.18 -7.46 1.77
CA VAL A 23 9.66 -7.58 0.41
C VAL A 23 8.32 -6.88 0.35
N THR A 24 8.25 -5.83 -0.47
CA THR A 24 7.06 -5.01 -0.61
C THR A 24 6.60 -4.91 -2.06
N LEU A 25 5.29 -4.72 -2.24
CA LEU A 25 4.64 -4.52 -3.53
C LEU A 25 3.95 -3.16 -3.55
N ALA A 26 4.16 -2.39 -4.62
CA ALA A 26 3.55 -1.08 -4.82
C ALA A 26 2.85 -1.01 -6.19
N PRO A 27 1.77 -1.78 -6.44
CA PRO A 27 1.02 -1.71 -7.70
C PRO A 27 0.30 -0.36 -7.86
N ASN A 28 0.03 0.03 -9.10
CA ASN A 28 -0.88 1.14 -9.41
C ASN A 28 -2.27 0.62 -9.79
N GLY A 29 -3.21 1.53 -10.09
CA GLY A 29 -4.57 1.17 -10.46
C GLY A 29 -4.70 0.25 -11.68
N SER A 30 -3.76 0.34 -12.64
CA SER A 30 -3.79 -0.45 -13.87
C SER A 30 -3.30 -1.89 -13.71
N ASN A 31 -2.54 -2.19 -12.65
CA ASN A 31 -1.92 -3.51 -12.46
C ASN A 31 -2.22 -4.17 -11.11
N ILE A 32 -3.02 -3.54 -10.25
CA ILE A 32 -3.40 -4.08 -8.94
C ILE A 32 -3.94 -5.51 -9.03
N ASP A 33 -4.77 -5.83 -10.01
CA ASP A 33 -5.38 -7.15 -10.11
C ASP A 33 -4.36 -8.27 -10.36
N SER A 34 -3.29 -7.99 -11.12
CA SER A 34 -2.17 -8.93 -11.28
C SER A 34 -1.33 -9.06 -10.00
N TYR A 35 -1.17 -7.96 -9.25
CA TYR A 35 -0.38 -7.95 -8.02
C TYR A 35 -1.11 -8.56 -6.82
N ARG A 36 -2.45 -8.59 -6.82
CA ARG A 36 -3.25 -9.26 -5.78
C ARG A 36 -2.90 -10.75 -5.68
N HIS A 37 -2.90 -11.44 -6.83
CA HIS A 37 -2.54 -12.86 -6.90
C HIS A 37 -1.09 -13.12 -6.44
N LEU A 38 -0.15 -12.29 -6.91
CA LEU A 38 1.24 -12.35 -6.46
C LEU A 38 1.39 -12.11 -4.96
N ALA A 39 0.63 -11.16 -4.40
CA ALA A 39 0.65 -10.89 -2.96
C ALA A 39 0.19 -12.11 -2.15
N THR A 40 -0.84 -12.82 -2.61
CA THR A 40 -1.31 -14.05 -1.95
C THR A 40 -0.20 -15.11 -1.95
N HIS A 41 0.43 -15.37 -3.10
CA HIS A 41 1.53 -16.33 -3.18
C HIS A 41 2.75 -15.95 -2.32
N LEU A 42 3.13 -14.67 -2.30
CA LEU A 42 4.20 -14.20 -1.42
C LEU A 42 3.80 -14.30 0.06
N ASN A 43 2.52 -14.09 0.39
CA ASN A 43 2.04 -14.25 1.76
C ASN A 43 2.08 -15.71 2.21
N ASP A 44 1.66 -16.64 1.36
CA ASP A 44 1.69 -18.08 1.63
C ASP A 44 3.12 -18.61 1.79
N ALA A 45 4.08 -18.01 1.08
CA ALA A 45 5.51 -18.30 1.19
C ALA A 45 6.22 -17.58 2.36
N ASP A 46 5.48 -16.89 3.23
CA ASP A 46 6.00 -16.01 4.31
C ASP A 46 7.01 -14.93 3.82
N ALA A 47 6.90 -14.58 2.54
CA ALA A 47 7.76 -13.62 1.88
C ALA A 47 7.18 -12.20 1.89
N LEU A 48 5.85 -12.03 1.90
CA LEU A 48 5.25 -10.68 1.85
C LEU A 48 5.37 -9.92 3.17
N ASP A 49 5.92 -8.71 3.13
CA ASP A 49 5.92 -7.76 4.27
C ASP A 49 4.90 -6.63 4.09
N MET A 50 4.68 -6.17 2.85
CA MET A 50 3.65 -5.17 2.56
C MET A 50 3.18 -5.23 1.10
N ILE A 51 1.89 -5.04 0.85
CA ILE A 51 1.36 -4.55 -0.42
C ILE A 51 0.59 -3.26 -0.17
N GLY A 52 0.85 -2.22 -0.98
CA GLY A 52 0.04 -1.01 -0.95
C GLY A 52 -0.17 -0.45 -2.34
N GLN A 53 -1.43 -0.29 -2.74
CA GLN A 53 -1.76 0.29 -4.03
C GLN A 53 -1.42 1.79 -4.03
N GLN A 54 -0.88 2.27 -5.15
CA GLN A 54 -0.73 3.67 -5.49
C GLN A 54 -2.11 4.22 -5.90
N PHE A 55 -2.65 5.13 -5.11
CA PHE A 55 -3.89 5.85 -5.40
C PHE A 55 -3.56 7.23 -5.97
N TYR A 56 -2.79 7.28 -7.05
CA TYR A 56 -2.43 8.51 -7.75
C TYR A 56 -2.11 8.18 -9.21
N ASP A 57 -1.86 9.21 -10.03
CA ASP A 57 -1.70 9.12 -11.49
C ASP A 57 -2.96 8.64 -12.23
N ASP A 58 -4.09 8.57 -11.52
CA ASP A 58 -5.45 8.37 -12.03
C ASP A 58 -6.46 8.98 -11.04
N VAL A 59 -7.67 9.27 -11.50
CA VAL A 59 -8.74 9.79 -10.65
C VAL A 59 -9.28 8.66 -9.77
N VAL A 60 -9.15 8.81 -8.45
CA VAL A 60 -9.60 7.83 -7.47
C VAL A 60 -10.41 8.53 -6.38
N THR A 61 -11.55 7.97 -5.99
CA THR A 61 -12.30 8.48 -4.84
C THR A 61 -11.91 7.73 -3.55
N PRO A 62 -12.12 8.31 -2.35
CA PRO A 62 -11.89 7.60 -1.10
C PRO A 62 -12.66 6.27 -0.99
N GLU A 63 -13.88 6.20 -1.52
CA GLU A 63 -14.70 4.97 -1.53
C GLU A 63 -14.07 3.88 -2.39
N VAL A 64 -13.50 4.25 -3.54
CA VAL A 64 -12.74 3.32 -4.39
C VAL A 64 -11.50 2.83 -3.66
N ALA A 65 -10.77 3.71 -2.97
CA ALA A 65 -9.59 3.33 -2.21
C ALA A 65 -9.93 2.33 -1.07
N VAL A 66 -11.02 2.58 -0.33
CA VAL A 66 -11.55 1.64 0.68
C VAL A 66 -11.91 0.30 0.06
N SER A 67 -12.62 0.31 -1.07
CA SER A 67 -13.01 -0.93 -1.77
C SER A 67 -11.80 -1.75 -2.21
N ARG A 68 -10.74 -1.10 -2.71
CA ARG A 68 -9.49 -1.79 -3.12
C ARG A 68 -8.74 -2.41 -1.96
N VAL A 69 -8.71 -1.75 -0.80
CA VAL A 69 -8.19 -2.38 0.43
C VAL A 69 -9.04 -3.59 0.82
N GLY A 70 -10.37 -3.49 0.71
CA GLY A 70 -11.29 -4.59 0.96
C GLY A 70 -11.05 -5.82 0.08
N GLN A 71 -10.66 -5.61 -1.18
CA GLN A 71 -10.31 -6.69 -2.09
C GLN A 71 -9.07 -7.47 -1.62
N LEU A 72 -8.01 -6.77 -1.18
CA LEU A 72 -6.82 -7.40 -0.62
C LEU A 72 -7.13 -8.20 0.66
N VAL A 73 -8.00 -7.67 1.52
CA VAL A 73 -8.47 -8.38 2.72
C VAL A 73 -9.27 -9.63 2.33
N ALA A 74 -10.14 -9.54 1.32
CA ALA A 74 -10.93 -10.67 0.82
C ALA A 74 -10.05 -11.78 0.20
N ASP A 75 -8.88 -11.43 -0.34
CA ASP A 75 -7.89 -12.39 -0.86
C ASP A 75 -7.05 -13.06 0.26
N GLY A 76 -7.33 -12.75 1.52
CA GLY A 76 -6.66 -13.35 2.67
C GLY A 76 -5.36 -12.66 3.09
N ILE A 77 -5.03 -11.49 2.51
CA ILE A 77 -3.87 -10.72 2.95
C ILE A 77 -4.16 -10.11 4.34
N PRO A 78 -3.31 -10.35 5.35
CA PRO A 78 -3.47 -9.74 6.66
C PRO A 78 -3.44 -8.22 6.57
N GLN A 79 -4.36 -7.53 7.26
CA GLN A 79 -4.39 -6.05 7.27
C GLN A 79 -3.03 -5.45 7.68
N SER A 80 -2.29 -6.11 8.58
CA SER A 80 -0.95 -5.71 9.02
C SER A 80 0.14 -5.75 7.94
N LYS A 81 -0.20 -6.29 6.75
CA LYS A 81 0.62 -6.28 5.53
C LYS A 81 0.00 -5.41 4.42
N ILE A 82 -1.11 -4.73 4.66
CA ILE A 82 -1.74 -3.83 3.67
C ILE A 82 -1.39 -2.38 4.01
N GLY A 83 -0.79 -1.70 3.05
CA GLY A 83 -0.50 -0.26 3.09
C GLY A 83 -1.32 0.52 2.08
N VAL A 84 -1.22 1.85 2.15
CA VAL A 84 -1.92 2.80 1.26
C VAL A 84 -0.90 3.76 0.64
N GLY A 85 -0.79 3.78 -0.68
CA GLY A 85 0.13 4.66 -1.40
C GLY A 85 -0.54 5.95 -1.83
N MET A 86 -0.03 7.09 -1.41
CA MET A 86 -0.56 8.42 -1.73
C MET A 86 0.49 9.30 -2.41
N MET A 87 0.04 10.34 -3.11
CA MET A 87 0.90 11.40 -3.63
C MET A 87 0.22 12.75 -3.41
N VAL A 88 0.92 13.62 -2.68
CA VAL A 88 0.47 15.00 -2.48
C VAL A 88 0.72 15.82 -3.74
N GLY A 89 -0.18 16.71 -4.11
CA GLY A 89 0.03 17.64 -5.20
C GLY A 89 -1.25 18.36 -5.60
N ASP A 90 -1.12 19.19 -6.63
CA ASP A 90 -2.23 19.93 -7.21
C ASP A 90 -2.63 19.29 -8.54
N GLY A 91 -3.89 18.90 -8.69
CA GLY A 91 -4.45 18.33 -9.92
C GLY A 91 -5.35 17.11 -9.66
N ASP A 92 -6.16 16.75 -10.65
CA ASP A 92 -7.24 15.75 -10.50
C ASP A 92 -6.76 14.31 -10.21
N THR A 93 -5.50 14.01 -10.51
CA THR A 93 -4.87 12.69 -10.31
C THR A 93 -3.93 12.65 -9.11
N TYR A 94 -3.87 13.74 -8.35
CA TYR A 94 -3.14 13.86 -7.10
C TYR A 94 -4.11 14.25 -6.00
N TRP A 95 -3.61 14.28 -4.77
CA TRP A 95 -4.41 14.60 -3.60
C TRP A 95 -3.80 15.79 -2.88
N THR A 96 -4.63 16.67 -2.36
CA THR A 96 -4.17 17.58 -1.31
C THR A 96 -3.79 16.78 -0.06
N VAL A 97 -3.05 17.41 0.86
CA VAL A 97 -2.75 16.81 2.17
C VAL A 97 -4.05 16.41 2.89
N GLU A 98 -5.06 17.26 2.84
CA GLU A 98 -6.35 17.03 3.50
C GLU A 98 -7.08 15.81 2.93
N GLU A 99 -7.17 15.71 1.61
CA GLU A 99 -7.87 14.60 0.98
C GLU A 99 -7.12 13.27 1.19
N CYS A 100 -5.78 13.30 1.19
CA CYS A 100 -4.96 12.15 1.57
C CYS A 100 -5.28 11.66 2.98
N VAL A 101 -5.27 12.56 3.97
CA VAL A 101 -5.54 12.22 5.38
C VAL A 101 -6.95 11.68 5.52
N THR A 102 -7.94 12.36 4.94
CA THR A 102 -9.35 11.93 4.95
C THR A 102 -9.53 10.53 4.35
N ALA A 103 -8.86 10.23 3.23
CA ALA A 103 -8.96 8.92 2.62
C ALA A 103 -8.35 7.82 3.50
N VAL A 104 -7.20 8.08 4.13
CA VAL A 104 -6.60 7.09 5.05
C VAL A 104 -7.41 6.92 6.33
N GLU A 105 -7.98 7.99 6.89
CA GLU A 105 -8.90 7.90 8.03
C GLU A 105 -10.09 6.99 7.73
N ARG A 106 -10.70 7.14 6.54
CA ARG A 106 -11.81 6.29 6.09
C ARG A 106 -11.40 4.83 5.92
N ILE A 107 -10.22 4.58 5.35
CA ILE A 107 -9.67 3.22 5.22
C ILE A 107 -9.42 2.63 6.61
N LYS A 108 -8.77 3.36 7.51
CA LYS A 108 -8.45 2.92 8.88
C LYS A 108 -9.72 2.66 9.69
N ALA A 109 -10.76 3.49 9.55
CA ALA A 109 -12.05 3.28 10.20
C ALA A 109 -12.72 1.96 9.76
N THR A 110 -12.51 1.54 8.50
CA THR A 110 -13.07 0.29 7.96
C THR A 110 -12.15 -0.91 8.23
N TYR A 111 -10.84 -0.71 8.15
CA TYR A 111 -9.80 -1.72 8.27
C TYR A 111 -8.77 -1.27 9.32
N PRO A 112 -9.09 -1.37 10.62
CA PRO A 112 -8.29 -0.78 11.70
C PRO A 112 -6.88 -1.39 11.82
N GLY A 113 -6.66 -2.58 11.27
CA GLY A 113 -5.38 -3.28 11.30
C GLY A 113 -4.43 -2.95 10.16
N ILE A 114 -4.75 -1.98 9.26
CA ILE A 114 -3.84 -1.63 8.15
C ILE A 114 -2.45 -1.28 8.66
N ARG A 115 -1.42 -1.67 7.91
CA ARG A 115 -0.01 -1.47 8.27
C ARG A 115 0.36 0.01 8.35
N GLY A 116 -0.13 0.81 7.40
CA GLY A 116 0.22 2.22 7.29
C GLY A 116 0.05 2.77 5.89
N GLY A 117 0.71 3.89 5.62
CA GLY A 117 0.78 4.50 4.29
C GLY A 117 2.21 4.82 3.87
N TYR A 118 2.41 5.00 2.57
CA TYR A 118 3.63 5.57 2.02
C TYR A 118 3.28 6.72 1.08
N LEU A 119 4.21 7.67 0.93
CA LEU A 119 4.03 8.80 0.05
C LEU A 119 5.01 8.74 -1.13
N TRP A 120 4.52 9.15 -2.29
CA TRP A 120 5.35 9.54 -3.42
C TRP A 120 5.26 11.07 -3.61
N GLU A 121 6.33 11.85 -3.48
CA GLU A 121 7.67 11.47 -3.03
C GLU A 121 8.23 12.45 -1.98
N ALA A 122 9.35 12.09 -1.37
CA ALA A 122 9.91 12.70 -0.17
C ALA A 122 10.19 14.21 -0.29
N SER A 123 10.54 14.71 -1.48
CA SER A 123 10.95 16.10 -1.69
C SER A 123 9.81 17.06 -2.08
N ARG A 124 8.61 16.52 -2.32
CA ARG A 124 7.47 17.32 -2.76
C ARG A 124 6.91 18.20 -1.62
N ALA A 125 6.39 19.36 -1.99
CA ALA A 125 5.68 20.23 -1.06
C ALA A 125 4.47 19.49 -0.44
N GLY A 126 4.25 19.70 0.86
CA GLY A 126 3.19 19.03 1.62
C GLY A 126 3.54 17.63 2.14
N THR A 127 4.65 17.02 1.71
CA THR A 127 5.07 15.70 2.17
C THR A 127 5.32 15.63 3.68
N SER A 128 6.02 16.62 4.25
CA SER A 128 6.28 16.67 5.69
C SER A 128 4.99 16.81 6.49
N GLU A 129 4.10 17.71 6.07
CA GLU A 129 2.80 17.93 6.72
C GLU A 129 1.94 16.67 6.69
N TRP A 130 1.84 16.00 5.52
CA TRP A 130 1.14 14.74 5.41
C TRP A 130 1.71 13.68 6.34
N SER A 131 3.05 13.54 6.40
CA SER A 131 3.69 12.54 7.25
C SER A 131 3.41 12.77 8.74
N GLU A 132 3.37 14.03 9.18
CA GLU A 132 3.04 14.39 10.56
C GLU A 132 1.60 14.01 10.89
N ARG A 133 0.64 14.47 10.08
CA ARG A 133 -0.80 14.21 10.28
C ARG A 133 -1.14 12.72 10.20
N LEU A 134 -0.59 12.02 9.21
CA LEU A 134 -0.84 10.59 9.04
C LEU A 134 -0.30 9.76 10.21
N SER A 135 0.83 10.18 10.80
CA SER A 135 1.38 9.48 11.95
C SER A 135 0.42 9.50 13.14
N GLU A 136 -0.43 10.51 13.29
CA GLU A 136 -1.45 10.56 14.33
C GLU A 136 -2.58 9.57 14.04
N VAL A 137 -3.07 9.53 12.80
CA VAL A 137 -4.12 8.61 12.34
C VAL A 137 -3.72 7.14 12.50
N LEU A 138 -2.47 6.80 12.17
CA LEU A 138 -2.00 5.41 12.17
C LEU A 138 -1.61 4.88 13.55
N ARG A 139 -1.29 5.76 14.51
CA ARG A 139 -0.99 5.38 15.90
C ARG A 139 -2.24 5.19 16.76
N GLY A 140 -3.38 5.77 16.34
CA GLY A 140 -4.70 5.51 16.90
C GLY A 140 -5.28 4.16 16.48
#